data_AF-A0A7X3SFK4-F1
#
_entry.id   AF-A0A7X3SFK4-F1
#
_cell.length_a   1.000
_cell.length_b   1.000
_cell.length_c   1.000
_cell.angle_alpha   90.00
_cell.angle_beta   90.00
_cell.angle_gamma   90.00
#
_symmetry.space_group_name_H-M   'P 1'
#
loop_
_entity.id
_entity.type
_entity.pdbx_description
1 polymer ?
#
loop_
_entity_poly.entity_id
_entity_poly.type
_entity_poly.pdbx_seq_one_letter_code
_entity_poly.pdbx_strand_id
1 'polypeptide(L)'
;MDADKRRQLRDAFGAFMTGVTVVTTNDAQGQPIGFTANSFSSVSLDPALLLVSIDKRSANFDNFTQCPHFAINILAEQQKETSNIFAQKIADRFSLVKWRKGEFSTPLLDDSSAWFECAMHQVVDAGDHAILIGKVEQFESCGTPGLGYYRGAYFTPYQNAESLIAGPNVVVSALIESAGQALVVKKESGYGLPSQTVNNRSVSETLKQVFDGLNIEASPGFVYSIWEDRQKKQQHIVFLCAQPTGSTLPAVQQGEWVDVHALAQLPVPDSAWKSLVDRFIRENAVGNYGLYYGDEVEGSVRHFFTPSHQEVV
;
A
#
# COMPACT_ATOMS: atom_id res chain seq x y z
N MET A 1 33.57 -8.37 -13.31
CA MET A 1 32.38 -8.88 -14.04
C MET A 1 32.24 -8.08 -15.33
N ASP A 2 32.06 -8.75 -16.48
CA ASP A 2 31.83 -8.07 -17.76
C ASP A 2 30.46 -7.32 -17.77
N ALA A 3 30.21 -6.53 -18.81
CA ALA A 3 28.99 -5.71 -18.90
C ALA A 3 27.72 -6.56 -19.04
N ASP A 4 27.80 -7.69 -19.73
CA ASP A 4 26.65 -8.54 -20.02
C ASP A 4 26.20 -9.31 -18.78
N LYS A 5 27.14 -9.90 -18.04
CA LYS A 5 26.88 -10.53 -16.74
C LYS A 5 26.38 -9.52 -15.70
N ARG A 6 26.85 -8.26 -15.74
CA ARG A 6 26.30 -7.18 -14.88
C ARG A 6 24.83 -6.89 -15.17
N ARG A 7 24.45 -6.88 -16.44
CA ARG A 7 23.05 -6.71 -16.84
C ARG A 7 22.20 -7.91 -16.40
N GLN A 8 22.65 -9.12 -16.67
CA GLN A 8 21.96 -10.35 -16.25
C GLN A 8 21.76 -10.41 -14.73
N LEU A 9 22.77 -10.03 -13.94
CA LEU A 9 22.65 -9.96 -12.48
C LEU A 9 21.61 -8.93 -12.04
N ARG A 10 21.57 -7.75 -12.68
CA ARG A 10 20.56 -6.72 -12.40
C ARG A 10 19.16 -7.22 -12.72
N ASP A 11 19.00 -7.91 -13.85
CA ASP A 11 17.71 -8.48 -14.27
C ASP A 11 17.26 -9.58 -13.28
N ALA A 12 18.20 -10.38 -12.77
CA ALA A 12 17.93 -11.38 -11.74
C ALA A 12 17.49 -10.76 -10.41
N PHE A 13 18.16 -9.70 -9.94
CA PHE A 13 17.72 -8.96 -8.74
C PHE A 13 16.35 -8.31 -8.94
N GLY A 14 16.07 -7.80 -10.14
CA GLY A 14 14.77 -7.22 -10.48
C GLY A 14 13.59 -8.20 -10.52
N ALA A 15 13.83 -9.51 -10.38
CA ALA A 15 12.78 -10.50 -10.20
C ALA A 15 12.14 -10.45 -8.81
N PHE A 16 12.81 -9.89 -7.81
CA PHE A 16 12.21 -9.60 -6.51
C PHE A 16 11.41 -8.30 -6.60
N MET A 17 10.10 -8.38 -6.43
CA MET A 17 9.21 -7.21 -6.43
C MET A 17 9.43 -6.40 -5.15
N THR A 18 9.48 -5.09 -5.28
CA THR A 18 9.69 -4.17 -4.15
C THR A 18 8.66 -3.05 -4.18
N GLY A 19 8.48 -2.37 -3.04
CA GLY A 19 7.97 -1.01 -3.05
C GLY A 19 9.00 -0.03 -3.62
N VAL A 20 8.62 1.24 -3.74
CA VAL A 20 9.51 2.34 -4.09
C VAL A 20 9.58 3.32 -2.93
N THR A 21 10.77 3.75 -2.56
CA THR A 21 10.99 4.73 -1.50
C THR A 21 11.77 5.94 -2.00
N VAL A 22 11.61 7.08 -1.34
CA VAL A 22 12.55 8.20 -1.41
C VAL A 22 13.18 8.37 -0.04
N VAL A 23 14.51 8.22 0.02
CA VAL A 23 15.31 8.47 1.21
C VAL A 23 15.66 9.94 1.24
N THR A 24 15.42 10.62 2.36
CA THR A 24 15.62 12.07 2.49
C THR A 24 16.44 12.40 3.73
N THR A 25 17.21 13.49 3.66
CA THR A 25 17.89 14.12 4.79
C THR A 25 18.18 15.58 4.43
N ASN A 26 18.94 16.30 5.25
CA ASN A 26 19.47 17.61 4.89
C ASN A 26 20.98 17.53 4.67
N ASP A 27 21.49 18.34 3.74
CA ASP A 27 22.94 18.53 3.59
C ASP A 27 23.53 19.38 4.73
N ALA A 28 24.84 19.60 4.69
CA ALA A 28 25.56 20.39 5.68
C ALA A 28 25.10 21.85 5.77
N GLN A 29 24.42 22.38 4.74
CA GLN A 29 23.84 23.73 4.71
C GLN A 29 22.37 23.74 5.14
N GLY A 30 21.82 22.60 5.55
CA GLY A 30 20.44 22.45 5.95
C GLY A 30 19.45 22.43 4.77
N GLN A 31 19.92 22.24 3.54
CA GLN A 31 19.06 22.10 2.37
C GLN A 31 18.58 20.66 2.23
N PRO A 32 17.31 20.44 1.85
CA PRO A 32 16.76 19.10 1.72
C PRO A 32 17.39 18.38 0.53
N ILE A 33 17.85 17.16 0.77
CA ILE A 33 18.38 16.26 -0.26
C ILE A 33 17.67 14.91 -0.15
N GLY A 34 17.61 14.18 -1.26
CA GLY A 34 17.02 12.85 -1.25
C GLY A 34 17.31 12.06 -2.52
N PHE A 35 17.05 10.76 -2.49
CA PHE A 35 17.19 9.88 -3.65
C PHE A 35 16.16 8.77 -3.63
N THR A 36 15.76 8.32 -4.81
CA THR A 36 14.88 7.15 -4.95
C THR A 36 15.67 5.88 -4.68
N ALA A 37 15.11 4.99 -3.87
CA ALA A 37 15.66 3.68 -3.56
C ALA A 37 14.57 2.62 -3.52
N ASN A 38 14.91 1.41 -3.96
CA ASN A 38 14.05 0.23 -3.81
C ASN A 38 14.79 -0.94 -3.12
N SER A 39 15.94 -0.66 -2.51
CA SER A 39 16.75 -1.58 -1.69
C SER A 39 16.33 -1.59 -0.21
N PHE A 40 15.18 -1.01 0.11
CA PHE A 40 14.64 -0.90 1.46
C PHE A 40 14.26 -2.28 2.03
N SER A 41 14.49 -2.47 3.34
CA SER A 41 13.97 -3.62 4.07
C SER A 41 13.76 -3.30 5.55
N SER A 42 12.72 -3.86 6.17
CA SER A 42 12.57 -3.89 7.63
C SER A 42 13.52 -4.93 8.23
N VAL A 43 14.11 -4.63 9.39
CA VAL A 43 15.18 -5.46 9.98
C VAL A 43 14.78 -6.02 11.34
N SER A 44 14.22 -5.19 12.22
CA SER A 44 13.89 -5.58 13.60
C SER A 44 12.72 -4.77 14.12
N LEU A 45 11.91 -5.37 15.01
CA LEU A 45 10.83 -4.69 15.72
C LEU A 45 11.26 -4.18 17.11
N ASP A 46 12.16 -4.88 17.80
CA ASP A 46 12.71 -4.46 19.10
C ASP A 46 14.22 -4.78 19.18
N PRO A 47 15.11 -3.76 19.07
CA PRO A 47 14.80 -2.36 18.75
C PRO A 47 14.24 -2.22 17.31
N ALA A 48 13.45 -1.18 17.06
CA ALA A 48 12.87 -0.91 15.74
C ALA A 48 13.96 -0.47 14.74
N LEU A 49 14.32 -1.34 13.80
CA LEU A 49 15.38 -1.11 12.81
C LEU A 49 14.90 -1.34 11.37
N LEU A 50 15.43 -0.54 10.45
CA LEU A 50 15.28 -0.68 9.00
C LEU A 50 16.62 -0.46 8.30
N LEU A 51 16.69 -0.84 7.01
CA LEU A 51 17.85 -0.57 6.17
C LEU A 51 17.50 -0.05 4.78
N VAL A 52 18.44 0.67 4.18
CA VAL A 52 18.44 1.05 2.75
C VAL A 52 19.87 1.17 2.25
N SER A 53 20.11 0.89 0.97
CA SER A 53 21.46 0.99 0.37
C SER A 53 21.62 2.24 -0.50
N ILE A 54 22.78 2.89 -0.40
CA ILE A 54 23.17 4.06 -1.22
C ILE A 54 24.42 3.73 -2.04
N ASP A 55 24.42 4.12 -3.32
CA ASP A 55 25.58 3.96 -4.22
C ASP A 55 26.71 4.89 -3.78
N LYS A 56 27.93 4.37 -3.66
CA LYS A 56 29.12 5.16 -3.29
C LYS A 56 29.46 6.27 -4.28
N ARG A 57 28.93 6.22 -5.51
CA ARG A 57 29.08 7.24 -6.55
C ARG A 57 27.99 8.31 -6.48
N SER A 58 27.04 8.20 -5.56
CA SER A 58 26.01 9.21 -5.35
C SER A 58 26.66 10.52 -4.91
N ALA A 59 26.22 11.64 -5.49
CA ALA A 59 26.64 12.97 -5.04
C ALA A 59 26.24 13.27 -3.58
N ASN A 60 25.26 12.52 -3.05
CA ASN A 60 24.78 12.66 -1.68
C ASN A 60 25.40 11.64 -0.71
N PHE A 61 26.37 10.83 -1.14
CA PHE A 61 26.91 9.73 -0.33
C PHE A 61 27.45 10.20 1.03
N ASP A 62 28.30 11.24 1.03
CA ASP A 62 28.88 11.76 2.26
C ASP A 62 27.82 12.37 3.18
N ASN A 63 26.87 13.12 2.62
CA ASN A 63 25.77 13.70 3.40
C ASN A 63 24.94 12.61 4.10
N PHE A 64 24.58 11.52 3.41
CA PHE A 64 23.79 10.45 4.01
C PHE A 64 24.57 9.60 5.02
N THR A 65 25.85 9.32 4.76
CA THR A 65 26.66 8.49 5.67
C THR A 65 27.08 9.23 6.94
N GLN A 66 27.03 10.56 6.94
CA GLN A 66 27.40 11.41 8.09
C GLN A 66 26.19 12.08 8.75
N CYS A 67 24.99 11.99 8.17
CA CYS A 67 23.80 12.60 8.75
C CYS A 67 23.41 11.92 10.08
N PRO A 68 22.95 12.68 11.08
CA PRO A 68 22.43 12.10 12.32
C PRO A 68 21.05 11.47 12.12
N HIS A 69 20.24 12.01 11.21
CA HIS A 69 18.89 11.53 10.92
C HIS A 69 18.61 11.51 9.41
N PHE A 70 17.81 10.54 8.99
CA PHE A 70 17.25 10.45 7.64
C PHE A 70 15.82 9.94 7.73
N ALA A 71 15.03 10.18 6.68
CA ALA A 71 13.70 9.62 6.56
C ALA A 71 13.58 8.67 5.36
N ILE A 72 12.71 7.68 5.51
CA ILE A 72 12.24 6.81 4.43
C ILE A 72 10.81 7.22 4.10
N ASN A 73 10.55 7.62 2.87
CA ASN A 73 9.20 7.90 2.37
C ASN A 73 8.79 6.77 1.42
N ILE A 74 7.88 5.90 1.84
CA ILE A 74 7.32 4.86 0.98
C ILE A 74 6.30 5.53 0.06
N LEU A 75 6.60 5.54 -1.24
CA LEU A 75 5.77 6.25 -2.21
C LEU A 75 4.44 5.55 -2.42
N ALA A 76 3.36 6.32 -2.54
CA ALA A 76 2.05 5.84 -2.95
C ALA A 76 1.96 5.68 -4.48
N GLU A 77 0.99 4.92 -4.98
CA GLU A 77 0.85 4.58 -6.41
C GLU A 77 0.83 5.80 -7.36
N GLN A 78 0.22 6.90 -6.93
CA GLN A 78 0.15 8.15 -7.68
C GLN A 78 1.50 8.87 -7.80
N GLN A 79 2.50 8.52 -6.98
CA GLN A 79 3.78 9.20 -6.87
C GLN A 79 4.87 8.63 -7.80
N LYS A 80 4.48 8.04 -8.94
CA LYS A 80 5.43 7.61 -9.98
C LYS A 80 6.35 8.75 -10.43
N GLU A 81 5.82 9.96 -10.59
CA GLU A 81 6.63 11.10 -11.02
C GLU A 81 7.62 11.55 -9.93
N THR A 82 7.21 11.52 -8.66
CA THR A 82 8.11 11.73 -7.51
C THR A 82 9.29 10.76 -7.55
N SER A 83 9.04 9.47 -7.79
CA SER A 83 10.11 8.46 -7.96
C SER A 83 11.09 8.85 -9.08
N ASN A 84 10.57 9.32 -10.23
CA ASN A 84 11.40 9.73 -11.35
C ASN A 84 12.26 10.97 -11.02
N ILE A 85 11.67 11.98 -10.37
CA ILE A 85 12.37 13.21 -9.96
C ILE A 85 13.57 12.88 -9.08
N PHE A 86 13.37 12.02 -8.07
CA PHE A 86 14.41 11.67 -7.10
C PHE A 86 15.43 10.63 -7.61
N ALA A 87 15.17 9.98 -8.74
CA ALA A 87 16.12 9.11 -9.44
C ALA A 87 17.01 9.88 -10.45
N GLN A 88 16.55 11.04 -10.94
CA GLN A 88 17.23 11.83 -11.97
C GLN A 88 18.13 12.93 -11.38
N LYS A 89 19.15 13.37 -12.13
CA LYS A 89 20.04 14.47 -11.76
C LYS A 89 19.37 15.83 -12.02
N ILE A 90 18.41 16.19 -11.19
CA ILE A 90 17.72 17.49 -11.18
C ILE A 90 18.33 18.33 -10.05
N ALA A 91 18.61 19.62 -10.33
CA ALA A 91 19.29 20.51 -9.38
C ALA A 91 18.45 20.81 -8.13
N ASP A 92 17.15 21.07 -8.30
CA ASP A 92 16.23 21.33 -7.20
C ASP A 92 15.02 20.39 -7.30
N ARG A 93 15.15 19.21 -6.68
CA ARG A 93 14.11 18.17 -6.66
C ARG A 93 12.94 18.56 -5.77
N PHE A 94 13.21 19.26 -4.67
CA PHE A 94 12.24 19.55 -3.62
C PHE A 94 11.28 20.69 -3.98
N SER A 95 11.59 21.53 -4.97
CA SER A 95 10.62 22.49 -5.52
C SER A 95 9.56 21.85 -6.43
N LEU A 96 9.75 20.60 -6.85
CA LEU A 96 8.83 19.88 -7.73
C LEU A 96 7.83 18.99 -6.99
N VAL A 97 7.95 18.88 -5.66
CA VAL A 97 7.12 18.01 -4.82
C VAL A 97 6.66 18.73 -3.57
N LYS A 98 5.52 18.29 -3.01
CA LYS A 98 5.06 18.75 -1.70
C LYS A 98 5.74 17.95 -0.60
N TRP A 99 6.19 18.64 0.43
CA TRP A 99 6.87 18.05 1.56
C TRP A 99 6.81 18.98 2.76
N ARG A 100 7.05 18.41 3.94
CA ARG A 100 7.10 19.12 5.22
C ARG A 100 8.30 18.66 6.03
N LYS A 101 8.68 19.43 7.05
CA LYS A 101 9.72 19.02 8.00
C LYS A 101 9.11 18.10 9.06
N GLY A 102 9.73 16.94 9.26
CA GLY A 102 9.43 16.05 10.38
C GLY A 102 9.97 16.58 11.71
N GLU A 103 9.79 15.79 12.78
CA GLU A 103 10.21 16.14 14.14
C GLU A 103 11.72 16.35 14.22
N PHE A 104 12.50 15.56 13.47
CA PHE A 104 13.96 15.66 13.42
C PHE A 104 14.45 16.55 12.26
N SER A 105 13.58 17.44 11.76
CA SER A 105 13.81 18.27 10.58
C SER A 105 14.08 17.50 9.28
N THR A 106 13.86 16.18 9.26
CA THR A 106 14.00 15.37 8.04
C THR A 106 12.89 15.73 7.05
N PRO A 107 13.16 15.78 5.73
CA PRO A 107 12.11 16.07 4.75
C PRO A 107 11.13 14.89 4.61
N LEU A 108 9.86 15.08 4.97
CA LEU A 108 8.80 14.10 4.77
C LEU A 108 7.97 14.48 3.56
N LEU A 109 7.88 13.60 2.57
CA LEU A 109 7.10 13.84 1.36
C LEU A 109 5.61 13.65 1.67
N ASP A 110 4.81 14.62 1.25
CA ASP A 110 3.36 14.55 1.42
C ASP A 110 2.77 13.47 0.49
N ASP A 111 1.59 12.95 0.83
CA ASP A 111 0.87 11.91 0.09
C ASP A 111 1.61 10.56 -0.04
N SER A 112 2.67 10.34 0.74
CA SER A 112 3.38 9.06 0.85
C SER A 112 2.48 7.99 1.49
N SER A 113 2.67 6.73 1.11
CA SER A 113 1.95 5.57 1.69
C SER A 113 2.32 5.32 3.15
N ALA A 114 3.59 5.53 3.47
CA ALA A 114 4.09 5.57 4.83
C ALA A 114 5.39 6.38 4.88
N TRP A 115 5.78 6.80 6.07
CA TRP A 115 7.10 7.39 6.29
C TRP A 115 7.69 6.96 7.64
N PHE A 116 9.02 7.01 7.73
CA PHE A 116 9.79 6.69 8.93
C PHE A 116 10.88 7.73 9.13
N GLU A 117 10.95 8.38 10.28
CA GLU A 117 12.12 9.17 10.70
C GLU A 117 13.06 8.28 11.51
N CYS A 118 14.33 8.27 11.11
CA CYS A 118 15.34 7.38 11.67
C CYS A 118 16.53 8.16 12.19
N ALA A 119 17.02 7.77 13.36
CA ALA A 119 18.39 8.07 13.76
C ALA A 119 19.35 7.12 13.05
N MET A 120 20.48 7.62 12.55
CA MET A 120 21.51 6.78 11.95
C MET A 120 22.07 5.83 13.02
N HIS A 121 21.88 4.52 12.81
CA HIS A 121 22.34 3.50 13.74
C HIS A 121 23.70 2.94 13.34
N GLN A 122 23.86 2.61 12.05
CA GLN A 122 25.11 2.06 11.54
C GLN A 122 25.22 2.27 10.02
N VAL A 123 26.44 2.51 9.55
CA VAL A 123 26.79 2.45 8.12
C VAL A 123 27.69 1.24 7.89
N VAL A 124 27.30 0.35 6.99
CA VAL A 124 28.05 -0.87 6.66
C VAL A 124 28.56 -0.79 5.22
N ASP A 125 29.86 -1.00 5.05
CA ASP A 125 30.48 -1.10 3.72
C ASP A 125 30.03 -2.38 3.00
N ALA A 126 29.48 -2.24 1.79
CA ALA A 126 28.88 -3.36 1.05
C ALA A 126 29.17 -3.26 -0.46
N GLY A 127 30.44 -3.41 -0.84
CA GLY A 127 30.85 -3.44 -2.25
C GLY A 127 30.79 -2.05 -2.89
N ASP A 128 30.00 -1.87 -3.94
CA ASP A 128 29.80 -0.57 -4.60
C ASP A 128 28.72 0.31 -3.93
N HIS A 129 28.09 -0.21 -2.86
CA HIS A 129 27.13 0.49 -2.03
C HIS A 129 27.59 0.55 -0.56
N ALA A 130 26.95 1.41 0.21
CA ALA A 130 26.90 1.30 1.67
C ALA A 130 25.46 1.02 2.12
N ILE A 131 25.31 0.21 3.16
CA ILE A 131 24.02 -0.05 3.80
C ILE A 131 23.88 0.94 4.96
N LEU A 132 22.83 1.74 4.92
CA LEU A 132 22.41 2.62 6.00
C LEU A 132 21.41 1.85 6.85
N ILE A 133 21.73 1.61 8.11
CA ILE A 133 20.82 1.04 9.10
C ILE A 133 20.30 2.18 9.96
N GLY A 134 18.99 2.35 9.99
CA GLY A 134 18.30 3.38 10.77
C GLY A 134 17.56 2.76 11.94
N LYS A 135 17.63 3.41 13.10
CA LYS A 135 16.74 3.15 14.22
C LYS A 135 15.51 4.04 14.09
N VAL A 136 14.34 3.45 14.02
CA VAL A 136 13.07 4.18 13.84
C VAL A 136 12.75 4.94 15.12
N GLU A 137 12.56 6.25 15.00
CA GLU A 137 12.19 7.15 16.11
C GLU A 137 10.73 7.62 15.96
N GLN A 138 10.28 7.91 14.74
CA GLN A 138 8.88 8.22 14.42
C GLN A 138 8.46 7.53 13.13
N PHE A 139 7.17 7.23 12.99
CA PHE A 139 6.62 6.66 11.76
C PHE A 139 5.11 6.92 11.64
N GLU A 140 4.61 6.84 10.42
CA GLU A 140 3.18 6.87 10.12
C GLU A 140 2.92 6.04 8.86
N SER A 141 1.84 5.27 8.84
CA SER A 141 1.27 4.75 7.60
C SER A 141 -0.05 5.46 7.33
N CYS A 142 -0.18 6.02 6.13
CA CYS A 142 -1.33 6.79 5.69
C CYS A 142 -2.42 5.91 5.06
N GLY A 143 -2.22 4.59 4.97
CA GLY A 143 -3.19 3.63 4.45
C GLY A 143 -3.35 3.63 2.92
N THR A 144 -2.70 4.52 2.17
CA THR A 144 -2.71 4.50 0.70
C THR A 144 -1.85 3.36 0.16
N PRO A 145 -2.20 2.73 -0.98
CA PRO A 145 -1.38 1.67 -1.56
C PRO A 145 -0.01 2.19 -2.00
N GLY A 146 1.02 1.39 -1.77
CA GLY A 146 2.38 1.70 -2.19
C GLY A 146 2.61 1.50 -3.68
N LEU A 147 3.45 2.34 -4.27
CA LEU A 147 3.99 2.15 -5.62
C LEU A 147 4.92 0.95 -5.65
N GLY A 148 4.62 -0.03 -6.52
CA GLY A 148 5.45 -1.21 -6.73
C GLY A 148 6.47 -1.02 -7.85
N TYR A 149 7.54 -1.82 -7.81
CA TYR A 149 8.56 -1.91 -8.84
C TYR A 149 8.94 -3.38 -9.08
N TYR A 150 8.90 -3.80 -10.35
CA TYR A 150 9.20 -5.16 -10.77
C TYR A 150 9.82 -5.17 -12.17
N ARG A 151 10.95 -5.85 -12.32
CA ARG A 151 11.67 -6.01 -13.61
C ARG A 151 11.85 -4.71 -14.40
N GLY A 152 12.18 -3.63 -13.71
CA GLY A 152 12.44 -2.34 -14.33
C GLY A 152 11.19 -1.49 -14.61
N ALA A 153 9.99 -1.97 -14.26
CA ALA A 153 8.73 -1.30 -14.49
C ALA A 153 8.00 -1.01 -13.16
N TYR A 154 7.26 0.09 -13.14
CA TYR A 154 6.33 0.38 -12.05
C TYR A 154 5.09 -0.51 -12.14
N PHE A 155 4.56 -0.90 -10.99
CA PHE A 155 3.32 -1.65 -10.85
C PHE A 155 2.46 -1.00 -9.77
N THR A 156 1.18 -0.87 -10.06
CA THR A 156 0.16 -0.27 -9.18
C THR A 156 -0.93 -1.33 -8.97
N PRO A 157 -1.01 -1.97 -7.79
CA PRO A 157 -2.08 -2.90 -7.44
C PRO A 157 -3.48 -2.40 -7.81
N TYR A 158 -3.78 -1.14 -7.57
CA TYR A 158 -5.10 -0.53 -7.73
C TYR A 158 -5.49 -0.30 -9.20
N GLN A 159 -4.58 0.22 -10.03
CA GLN A 159 -4.89 0.49 -11.45
C GLN A 159 -5.09 -0.80 -12.24
N ASN A 160 -4.43 -1.90 -11.86
CA ASN A 160 -4.68 -3.21 -12.48
C ASN A 160 -6.06 -3.75 -12.13
N ALA A 161 -6.56 -3.44 -10.94
CA ALA A 161 -7.91 -3.80 -10.52
C ALA A 161 -9.00 -3.05 -11.30
N GLU A 162 -8.80 -1.75 -11.61
CA GLU A 162 -9.73 -0.98 -12.45
C GLU A 162 -9.84 -1.53 -13.89
N SER A 163 -8.80 -2.22 -14.39
CA SER A 163 -8.83 -2.83 -15.74
C SER A 163 -9.67 -4.12 -15.83
N LEU A 164 -10.04 -4.71 -14.69
CA LEU A 164 -10.90 -5.92 -14.61
C LEU A 164 -12.40 -5.59 -14.70
N ILE A 165 -12.74 -4.31 -14.87
CA ILE A 165 -14.10 -3.81 -14.90
C ILE A 165 -14.63 -3.91 -16.33
N ALA A 166 -15.56 -4.83 -16.58
CA ALA A 166 -16.04 -5.15 -17.92
C ALA A 166 -17.55 -4.95 -18.11
N GLY A 167 -18.29 -4.59 -17.05
CA GLY A 167 -19.76 -4.46 -17.09
C GLY A 167 -20.26 -3.00 -17.15
N PRO A 168 -21.45 -2.73 -17.74
CA PRO A 168 -22.07 -1.40 -17.74
C PRO A 168 -22.65 -0.97 -16.39
N ASN A 169 -22.87 -1.92 -15.47
CA ASN A 169 -23.43 -1.69 -14.14
C ASN A 169 -22.51 -2.29 -13.08
N VAL A 170 -21.71 -1.44 -12.41
CA VAL A 170 -20.71 -1.88 -11.44
C VAL A 170 -21.04 -1.27 -10.08
N VAL A 171 -20.99 -2.06 -9.02
CA VAL A 171 -21.08 -1.61 -7.62
C VAL A 171 -19.74 -1.82 -6.96
N VAL A 172 -19.19 -0.76 -6.40
CA VAL A 172 -17.97 -0.81 -5.61
C VAL A 172 -18.34 -0.79 -4.13
N SER A 173 -17.70 -1.64 -3.35
CA SER A 173 -17.87 -1.67 -1.89
C SER A 173 -16.52 -1.59 -1.20
N ALA A 174 -16.49 -0.93 -0.05
CA ALA A 174 -15.31 -0.76 0.79
C ALA A 174 -15.39 -1.72 1.98
N LEU A 175 -14.46 -2.67 2.05
CA LEU A 175 -14.21 -3.47 3.23
C LEU A 175 -13.13 -2.77 4.06
N ILE A 176 -13.55 -1.99 5.05
CA ILE A 176 -12.66 -1.22 5.92
C ILE A 176 -12.54 -1.98 7.24
N GLU A 177 -11.32 -2.40 7.57
CA GLU A 177 -10.98 -3.04 8.84
C GLU A 177 -10.00 -2.17 9.63
N SER A 178 -10.21 -2.10 10.93
CA SER A 178 -9.32 -1.44 11.87
C SER A 178 -9.48 -2.06 13.25
N ALA A 179 -8.35 -2.39 13.89
CA ALA A 179 -8.30 -2.92 15.26
C ALA A 179 -9.20 -4.16 15.50
N GLY A 180 -9.31 -5.06 14.53
CA GLY A 180 -10.12 -6.27 14.63
C GLY A 180 -11.61 -6.03 14.42
N GLN A 181 -12.01 -4.84 13.98
CA GLN A 181 -13.39 -4.48 13.67
C GLN A 181 -13.53 -4.06 12.22
N ALA A 182 -14.65 -4.40 11.60
CA ALA A 182 -14.99 -3.96 10.25
C ALA A 182 -16.17 -3.00 10.26
N LEU A 183 -16.13 -2.01 9.36
CA LEU A 183 -17.21 -1.06 9.19
C LEU A 183 -18.34 -1.66 8.35
N VAL A 184 -19.57 -1.61 8.89
CA VAL A 184 -20.79 -1.95 8.17
C VAL A 184 -21.77 -0.78 8.17
N VAL A 185 -22.68 -0.74 7.20
CA VAL A 185 -23.78 0.23 7.11
C VAL A 185 -25.12 -0.46 7.13
N LYS A 186 -26.14 0.22 7.67
CA LYS A 186 -27.52 -0.26 7.57
C LYS A 186 -28.02 -0.10 6.14
N LYS A 187 -28.63 -1.15 5.60
CA LYS A 187 -29.33 -1.19 4.31
C LYS A 187 -30.81 -1.47 4.57
N GLU A 188 -31.65 -1.27 3.57
CA GLU A 188 -33.11 -1.50 3.68
C GLU A 188 -33.45 -2.92 4.16
N SER A 189 -32.60 -3.90 3.83
CA SER A 189 -32.80 -5.33 4.07
C SER A 189 -31.83 -5.93 5.10
N GLY A 190 -31.15 -5.11 5.92
CA GLY A 190 -30.22 -5.56 6.95
C GLY A 190 -28.94 -4.75 6.99
N TYR A 191 -27.79 -5.42 6.97
CA TYR A 191 -26.47 -4.79 6.96
C TYR A 191 -25.74 -5.02 5.64
N GLY A 192 -24.66 -4.29 5.41
CA GLY A 192 -23.78 -4.52 4.29
C GLY A 192 -22.52 -3.65 4.37
N LEU A 193 -21.62 -3.84 3.41
CA LEU A 193 -20.45 -3.01 3.26
C LEU A 193 -20.91 -1.63 2.75
N PRO A 194 -20.21 -0.55 3.15
CA PRO A 194 -20.32 0.73 2.46
C PRO A 194 -20.14 0.52 0.96
N SER A 195 -21.11 0.93 0.15
CA SER A 195 -21.12 0.61 -1.27
C SER A 195 -21.91 1.62 -2.10
N GLN A 196 -21.49 1.78 -3.36
CA GLN A 196 -22.12 2.69 -4.31
C GLN A 196 -21.94 2.19 -5.75
N THR A 197 -22.94 2.45 -6.60
CA THR A 197 -22.88 2.16 -8.03
C THR A 197 -21.92 3.14 -8.73
N VAL A 198 -20.98 2.58 -9.49
CA VAL A 198 -20.11 3.29 -10.43
C VAL A 198 -20.97 3.71 -11.62
N ASN A 199 -21.30 4.99 -11.68
CA ASN A 199 -22.02 5.58 -12.81
C ASN A 199 -21.01 6.13 -13.84
N ASN A 200 -21.18 7.35 -14.35
CA ASN A 200 -20.25 8.02 -15.27
C ASN A 200 -18.94 8.50 -14.60
N ARG A 201 -18.38 7.75 -13.65
CA ARG A 201 -17.19 8.12 -12.85
C ARG A 201 -16.22 6.95 -12.77
N SER A 202 -14.99 7.24 -12.37
CA SER A 202 -14.02 6.19 -12.03
C SER A 202 -14.39 5.49 -10.71
N VAL A 203 -13.84 4.30 -10.49
CA VAL A 203 -13.98 3.58 -9.22
C VAL A 203 -13.35 4.37 -8.08
N SER A 204 -12.21 5.00 -8.33
CA SER A 204 -11.50 5.87 -7.37
C SER A 204 -12.38 6.98 -6.84
N GLU A 205 -13.03 7.72 -7.73
CA GLU A 205 -13.93 8.81 -7.36
C GLU A 205 -15.17 8.30 -6.62
N THR A 206 -15.65 7.11 -6.98
CA THR A 206 -16.81 6.49 -6.33
C THR A 206 -16.48 6.07 -4.91
N LEU A 207 -15.34 5.41 -4.68
CA LEU A 207 -14.88 5.05 -3.33
C LEU A 207 -14.60 6.26 -2.45
N LYS A 208 -14.01 7.32 -3.02
CA LYS A 208 -13.82 8.58 -2.32
C LYS A 208 -15.16 9.15 -1.80
N GLN A 209 -16.21 9.11 -2.61
CA GLN A 209 -17.54 9.55 -2.18
C GLN A 209 -18.14 8.67 -1.08
N VAL A 210 -17.90 7.37 -1.12
CA VAL A 210 -18.29 6.46 -0.04
C VAL A 210 -17.61 6.88 1.26
N PHE A 211 -16.31 7.18 1.23
CA PHE A 211 -15.57 7.63 2.42
C PHE A 211 -16.03 9.01 2.91
N ASP A 212 -16.18 9.97 2.01
CA ASP A 212 -16.67 11.32 2.32
C ASP A 212 -18.08 11.26 2.95
N GLY A 213 -18.97 10.42 2.43
CA GLY A 213 -20.33 10.25 2.95
C GLY A 213 -20.40 9.57 4.31
N LEU A 214 -19.40 8.76 4.66
CA LEU A 214 -19.26 8.15 5.98
C LEU A 214 -18.53 9.04 6.97
N ASN A 215 -17.92 10.13 6.50
CA ASN A 215 -17.00 10.97 7.26
C ASN A 215 -15.83 10.16 7.87
N ILE A 216 -15.19 9.32 7.04
CA ILE A 216 -14.07 8.49 7.44
C ILE A 216 -12.84 8.77 6.57
N GLU A 217 -11.67 8.82 7.21
CA GLU A 217 -10.40 8.82 6.51
C GLU A 217 -9.98 7.38 6.24
N ALA A 218 -10.09 6.96 4.99
CA ALA A 218 -9.72 5.65 4.50
C ALA A 218 -9.21 5.75 3.06
N SER A 219 -8.34 4.82 2.68
CA SER A 219 -7.81 4.71 1.33
C SER A 219 -8.10 3.34 0.74
N PRO A 220 -8.40 3.25 -0.56
CA PRO A 220 -8.69 1.97 -1.19
C PRO A 220 -7.39 1.18 -1.37
N GLY A 221 -7.37 -0.08 -0.94
CA GLY A 221 -6.27 -1.02 -1.12
C GLY A 221 -6.43 -1.83 -2.41
N PHE A 222 -6.21 -3.15 -2.30
CA PHE A 222 -6.38 -4.06 -3.42
C PHE A 222 -7.83 -4.57 -3.53
N VAL A 223 -8.19 -5.04 -4.73
CA VAL A 223 -9.47 -5.74 -4.91
C VAL A 223 -9.42 -7.08 -4.21
N TYR A 224 -10.34 -7.25 -3.29
CA TYR A 224 -10.51 -8.44 -2.47
C TYR A 224 -11.48 -9.45 -3.11
N SER A 225 -12.55 -8.96 -3.74
CA SER A 225 -13.59 -9.80 -4.33
C SER A 225 -14.18 -9.16 -5.58
N ILE A 226 -14.36 -9.95 -6.63
CA ILE A 226 -15.16 -9.59 -7.81
C ILE A 226 -16.18 -10.70 -8.02
N TRP A 227 -17.45 -10.32 -8.14
CA TRP A 227 -18.48 -11.25 -8.61
C TRP A 227 -19.50 -10.57 -9.51
N GLU A 228 -20.17 -11.35 -10.34
CA GLU A 228 -21.35 -10.90 -11.07
C GLU A 228 -22.61 -11.37 -10.35
N ASP A 229 -23.56 -10.47 -10.10
CA ASP A 229 -24.96 -10.79 -9.80
C ASP A 229 -25.69 -10.94 -11.13
N ARG A 230 -25.89 -12.19 -11.56
CA ARG A 230 -26.50 -12.50 -12.86
C ARG A 230 -27.97 -12.08 -12.94
N GLN A 231 -28.68 -12.05 -11.82
CA GLN A 231 -30.09 -11.67 -11.77
C GLN A 231 -30.25 -10.17 -12.01
N LYS A 232 -29.40 -9.35 -11.38
CA LYS A 232 -29.42 -7.90 -11.51
C LYS A 232 -28.58 -7.39 -12.68
N LYS A 233 -27.82 -8.27 -13.35
CA LYS A 233 -26.81 -7.92 -14.38
C LYS A 233 -25.86 -6.84 -13.85
N GLN A 234 -25.36 -7.06 -12.65
CA GLN A 234 -24.56 -6.10 -11.89
C GLN A 234 -23.25 -6.75 -11.47
N GLN A 235 -22.13 -6.10 -11.79
CA GLN A 235 -20.82 -6.54 -11.30
C GLN A 235 -20.56 -5.90 -9.94
N HIS A 236 -20.10 -6.68 -8.97
CA HIS A 236 -19.73 -6.21 -7.64
C HIS A 236 -18.22 -6.34 -7.45
N ILE A 237 -17.61 -5.28 -6.95
CA ILE A 237 -16.17 -5.21 -6.68
C ILE A 237 -15.98 -4.73 -5.26
N VAL A 238 -15.27 -5.52 -4.46
CA VAL A 238 -14.97 -5.19 -3.06
C VAL A 238 -13.50 -4.89 -2.93
N PHE A 239 -13.18 -3.71 -2.43
CA PHE A 239 -11.83 -3.29 -2.12
C PHE A 239 -11.57 -3.51 -0.63
N LEU A 240 -10.43 -4.10 -0.30
CA LEU A 240 -9.92 -4.01 1.06
C LEU A 240 -9.35 -2.61 1.24
N CYS A 241 -9.85 -1.84 2.20
CA CYS A 241 -9.49 -0.45 2.44
C CYS A 241 -8.74 -0.34 3.76
N ALA A 242 -7.77 0.56 3.84
CA ALA A 242 -6.97 0.78 5.03
C ALA A 242 -7.19 2.19 5.60
N GLN A 243 -7.10 2.31 6.92
CA GLN A 243 -7.09 3.59 7.63
C GLN A 243 -5.66 3.97 8.04
N PRO A 244 -5.37 5.26 8.26
CA PRO A 244 -4.09 5.69 8.82
C PRO A 244 -3.79 5.01 10.17
N THR A 245 -2.51 4.73 10.44
CA THR A 245 -2.08 4.11 11.72
C THR A 245 -2.41 5.00 12.92
N GLY A 246 -2.85 4.41 14.02
CA GLY A 246 -3.24 5.16 15.23
C GLY A 246 -4.64 5.78 15.17
N SER A 247 -5.36 5.61 14.06
CA SER A 247 -6.78 5.95 13.97
C SER A 247 -7.56 5.16 15.03
N THR A 248 -8.15 5.85 16.01
CA THR A 248 -9.24 5.26 16.80
C THR A 248 -10.42 5.01 15.89
N LEU A 249 -11.24 3.98 16.16
CA LEU A 249 -12.50 3.70 15.46
C LEU A 249 -13.36 4.98 15.42
N PRO A 250 -13.38 5.72 14.29
CA PRO A 250 -14.01 7.03 14.26
C PRO A 250 -15.52 6.86 14.30
N ALA A 251 -16.20 7.89 14.83
CA ALA A 251 -17.65 7.98 14.69
C ALA A 251 -17.99 8.10 13.20
N VAL A 252 -18.74 7.13 12.70
CA VAL A 252 -19.12 6.99 11.29
C VAL A 252 -20.58 7.39 11.11
N GLN A 253 -20.88 8.09 10.02
CA GLN A 253 -22.27 8.40 9.70
C GLN A 253 -22.96 7.18 9.08
N GLN A 254 -24.13 6.81 9.60
CA GLN A 254 -24.95 5.71 9.06
C GLN A 254 -24.26 4.33 9.04
N GLY A 255 -23.17 4.18 9.80
CA GLY A 255 -22.43 2.94 9.94
C GLY A 255 -22.17 2.58 11.40
N GLU A 256 -21.69 1.37 11.61
CA GLU A 256 -21.22 0.87 12.90
C GLU A 256 -20.01 -0.05 12.72
N TRP A 257 -19.11 0.01 13.70
CA TRP A 257 -17.97 -0.90 13.77
C TRP A 257 -18.41 -2.19 14.45
N VAL A 258 -18.20 -3.30 13.77
CA VAL A 258 -18.58 -4.63 14.25
C VAL A 258 -17.33 -5.49 14.33
N ASP A 259 -17.20 -6.25 15.40
CA ASP A 259 -16.13 -7.24 15.55
C ASP A 259 -16.11 -8.16 14.31
N VAL A 260 -14.92 -8.37 13.73
CA VAL A 260 -14.79 -9.14 12.48
C VAL A 260 -15.40 -10.54 12.62
N HIS A 261 -15.32 -11.16 13.79
CA HIS A 261 -15.90 -12.48 14.05
C HIS A 261 -17.43 -12.46 14.24
N ALA A 262 -18.01 -11.29 14.53
CA ALA A 262 -19.45 -11.09 14.65
C ALA A 262 -20.13 -10.76 13.30
N LEU A 263 -19.38 -10.43 12.26
CA LEU A 263 -19.92 -10.10 10.92
C LEU A 263 -20.81 -11.20 10.34
N ALA A 264 -20.47 -12.47 10.57
CA ALA A 264 -21.23 -13.61 10.07
C ALA A 264 -22.62 -13.76 10.73
N GLN A 265 -22.86 -13.06 11.85
CA GLN A 265 -24.11 -13.10 12.62
C GLN A 265 -25.06 -11.94 12.27
N LEU A 266 -24.60 -10.95 11.50
CA LEU A 266 -25.44 -9.81 11.12
C LEU A 266 -26.58 -10.29 10.21
N PRO A 267 -27.80 -9.72 10.36
CA PRO A 267 -28.89 -10.01 9.46
C PRO A 267 -28.59 -9.40 8.09
N VAL A 268 -28.35 -10.27 7.11
CA VAL A 268 -28.01 -9.93 5.74
C VAL A 268 -28.84 -10.76 4.75
N PRO A 269 -29.32 -10.15 3.67
CA PRO A 269 -30.20 -10.81 2.70
C PRO A 269 -29.44 -11.58 1.60
N ASP A 270 -28.13 -11.42 1.51
CA ASP A 270 -27.33 -11.80 0.33
C ASP A 270 -26.40 -13.00 0.63
N SER A 271 -26.49 -14.07 -0.18
CA SER A 271 -25.60 -15.23 -0.05
C SER A 271 -24.15 -14.89 -0.40
N ALA A 272 -23.92 -13.93 -1.31
CA ALA A 272 -22.59 -13.47 -1.67
C ALA A 272 -21.89 -12.78 -0.49
N TRP A 273 -22.65 -12.08 0.37
CA TRP A 273 -22.14 -11.50 1.62
C TRP A 273 -21.54 -12.57 2.52
N LYS A 274 -22.31 -13.64 2.77
CA LYS A 274 -21.90 -14.68 3.70
C LYS A 274 -20.60 -15.36 3.25
N SER A 275 -20.51 -15.68 1.96
CA SER A 275 -19.29 -16.22 1.36
C SER A 275 -18.09 -15.28 1.51
N LEU A 276 -18.31 -13.98 1.25
CA LEU A 276 -17.28 -12.94 1.38
C LEU A 276 -16.78 -12.81 2.82
N VAL A 277 -17.68 -12.73 3.79
CA VAL A 277 -17.37 -12.55 5.22
C VAL A 277 -16.70 -13.79 5.79
N ASP A 278 -17.22 -14.99 5.51
CA ASP A 278 -16.62 -16.23 5.99
C ASP A 278 -15.18 -16.37 5.46
N ARG A 279 -14.93 -15.95 4.22
CA ARG A 279 -13.58 -15.91 3.65
C ARG A 279 -12.71 -14.86 4.35
N PHE A 280 -13.25 -13.65 4.55
CA PHE A 280 -12.51 -12.56 5.19
C PHE A 280 -12.09 -12.91 6.62
N ILE A 281 -12.98 -13.51 7.40
CA ILE A 281 -12.67 -13.96 8.77
C ILE A 281 -11.52 -14.97 8.77
N ARG A 282 -11.52 -15.93 7.83
CA ARG A 282 -10.44 -16.91 7.70
C ARG A 282 -9.11 -16.28 7.27
N GLU A 283 -9.14 -15.38 6.31
CA GLU A 283 -7.94 -14.75 5.74
C GLU A 283 -7.34 -13.70 6.70
N ASN A 284 -8.18 -12.94 7.43
CA ASN A 284 -7.75 -11.97 8.44
C ASN A 284 -6.95 -12.63 9.59
N ALA A 285 -7.32 -13.86 9.98
CA ALA A 285 -6.60 -14.60 11.01
C ALA A 285 -5.16 -15.01 10.60
N VAL A 286 -4.87 -15.05 9.29
CA VAL A 286 -3.61 -15.54 8.73
C VAL A 286 -2.79 -14.40 8.08
N GLY A 287 -3.41 -13.25 7.80
CA GLY A 287 -2.76 -12.10 7.15
C GLY A 287 -2.44 -12.32 5.67
N ASN A 288 -3.10 -13.29 5.01
CA ASN A 288 -2.88 -13.61 3.60
C ASN A 288 -4.20 -13.56 2.83
N TYR A 289 -4.39 -12.49 2.07
CA TYR A 289 -5.62 -12.24 1.34
C TYR A 289 -5.56 -12.75 -0.10
N GLY A 290 -6.62 -13.44 -0.54
CA GLY A 290 -6.79 -13.88 -1.93
C GLY A 290 -7.76 -13.00 -2.71
N LEU A 291 -7.56 -12.85 -4.03
CA LEU A 291 -8.58 -12.27 -4.90
C LEU A 291 -9.60 -13.35 -5.24
N TYR A 292 -10.87 -13.16 -4.87
CA TYR A 292 -11.96 -14.00 -5.38
C TYR A 292 -12.48 -13.45 -6.70
N TYR A 293 -12.73 -14.35 -7.65
CA TYR A 293 -13.40 -14.06 -8.91
C TYR A 293 -14.46 -15.15 -9.18
N GLY A 294 -15.72 -14.76 -9.37
CA GLY A 294 -16.83 -15.69 -9.58
C GLY A 294 -18.17 -15.02 -9.85
N ASP A 295 -19.25 -15.67 -9.47
CA ASP A 295 -20.62 -15.16 -9.46
C ASP A 295 -21.25 -15.30 -8.05
N GLU A 296 -22.57 -15.07 -7.94
CA GLU A 296 -23.30 -15.15 -6.67
C GLU A 296 -23.34 -16.55 -6.02
N VAL A 297 -22.93 -17.60 -6.74
CA VAL A 297 -23.00 -19.01 -6.34
C VAL A 297 -21.63 -19.70 -6.33
N GLU A 298 -20.81 -19.51 -7.37
CA GLU A 298 -19.55 -20.21 -7.60
C GLU A 298 -18.42 -19.27 -8.01
N GLY A 299 -17.18 -19.62 -7.66
CA GLY A 299 -16.01 -18.83 -8.03
C GLY A 299 -14.68 -19.47 -7.66
N SER A 300 -13.60 -18.80 -8.01
CA SER A 300 -12.23 -19.22 -7.77
C SER A 300 -11.49 -18.16 -6.97
N VAL A 301 -10.75 -18.57 -5.94
CA VAL A 301 -9.81 -17.70 -5.24
C VAL A 301 -8.45 -17.82 -5.92
N ARG A 302 -7.97 -16.71 -6.48
CA ARG A 302 -6.57 -16.56 -6.89
C ARG A 302 -5.80 -15.88 -5.77
N HIS A 303 -4.99 -16.67 -5.07
CA HIS A 303 -3.94 -16.09 -4.24
C HIS A 303 -2.86 -15.54 -5.18
N PHE A 304 -2.42 -14.30 -4.95
CA PHE A 304 -1.31 -13.70 -5.71
C PHE A 304 0.03 -14.44 -5.48
N PHE A 305 0.04 -15.42 -4.58
CA PHE A 305 1.10 -16.41 -4.41
C PHE A 305 0.59 -17.81 -4.74
N THR A 306 1.16 -18.43 -5.77
CA THR A 306 1.07 -19.89 -5.94
C THR A 306 2.12 -20.52 -5.02
N PRO A 307 1.77 -21.39 -4.06
CA PRO A 307 2.75 -22.32 -3.52
C PRO A 307 3.12 -23.25 -4.68
N SER A 308 4.38 -23.22 -5.11
CA SER A 308 4.88 -24.21 -6.07
C SER A 308 4.75 -25.61 -5.44
N HIS A 309 3.81 -26.40 -5.99
CA HIS A 309 3.72 -27.87 -6.05
C HIS A 309 4.18 -28.68 -4.82
N GLN A 310 3.23 -29.35 -4.15
CA GLN A 310 2.94 -30.79 -4.31
C GLN A 310 4.06 -31.72 -3.80
N GLU A 311 3.86 -32.27 -2.59
CA GLU A 311 4.27 -33.65 -2.31
C GLU A 311 3.06 -34.56 -2.58
N VAL A 312 3.23 -35.43 -3.56
CA VAL A 312 2.38 -36.60 -3.80
C VAL A 312 3.02 -37.77 -3.06
N VAL A 313 2.26 -38.35 -2.13
CA VAL A 313 2.38 -39.68 -1.47
C VAL A 313 3.77 -40.11 -0.99
#